data_AF-A0A963SP27-F1
#
_entry.id   AF-A0A963SP27-F1
#
_cell.length_a   1.000
_cell.length_b   1.000
_cell.length_c   1.000
_cell.angle_alpha   90.00
_cell.angle_beta   90.00
_cell.angle_gamma   90.00
#
_symmetry.space_group_name_H-M   'P 1'
#
loop_
_entity.id
_entity.type
_entity.pdbx_description
1 polymer ?
#
loop_
_entity_poly.entity_id
_entity_poly.type
_entity_poly.pdbx_seq_one_letter_code
_entity_poly.pdbx_strand_id
1 'polypeptide(L)' 'MHQFTIQPMFGSDNWEIAGYNIAFTNSALWMAIAAIVLWVFVAGGMKRELVPGRWQMAV' A
#
# COMPACT_ATOMS: atom_id res chain seq x y z
N MET A 1 -11.06 18.24 -13.38
CA MET A 1 -10.05 17.58 -12.51
C MET A 1 -10.33 16.08 -12.41
N HIS A 2 -10.31 15.33 -13.51
CA HIS A 2 -10.67 13.89 -13.49
C HIS A 2 -9.56 13.00 -12.92
N GLN A 3 -8.29 13.40 -13.04
CA GLN A 3 -7.15 12.59 -12.61
C GLN A 3 -7.11 12.31 -11.09
N PHE A 4 -7.72 13.18 -10.28
CA PHE A 4 -7.68 13.09 -8.82
C PHE A 4 -9.02 12.65 -8.22
N THR A 5 -9.97 12.21 -9.03
CA THR A 5 -11.25 11.74 -8.50
C THR A 5 -11.06 10.41 -7.80
N ILE A 6 -11.55 10.33 -6.56
CA ILE A 6 -11.57 9.09 -5.80
C ILE A 6 -12.87 8.36 -6.12
N GLN A 7 -12.76 7.09 -6.49
CA GLN A 7 -13.90 6.25 -6.87
C GLN A 7 -13.86 4.94 -6.10
N PRO A 8 -15.00 4.48 -5.55
CA PRO A 8 -15.12 3.14 -4.99
C PRO A 8 -14.89 2.09 -6.08
N MET A 9 -14.13 1.05 -5.74
CA MET A 9 -13.90 -0.13 -6.57
C MET A 9 -14.61 -1.36 -6.00
N PHE A 10 -14.69 -1.48 -4.66
CA PHE A 10 -15.41 -2.54 -3.96
C PHE A 10 -16.14 -1.97 -2.73
N GLY A 11 -17.29 -2.54 -2.37
CA GLY A 11 -18.07 -2.10 -1.20
C GLY A 11 -18.89 -0.82 -1.44
N SER A 12 -19.36 -0.58 -2.67
CA SER A 12 -20.16 0.61 -3.00
C SER A 12 -21.58 0.61 -2.41
N ASP A 13 -22.11 -0.55 -2.02
CA ASP A 13 -23.50 -0.72 -1.59
C ASP A 13 -23.69 -0.41 -0.09
N ASN A 14 -23.41 0.83 0.32
CA ASN A 14 -23.49 1.29 1.71
C ASN A 14 -22.60 0.49 2.68
N TRP A 15 -21.41 0.09 2.23
CA TRP A 15 -20.43 -0.51 3.12
C TRP A 15 -19.89 0.57 4.08
N GLU A 16 -20.43 0.60 5.27
CA GLU A 16 -20.09 1.56 6.31
C GLU A 16 -19.88 0.90 7.67
N ILE A 17 -19.00 1.49 8.47
CA ILE A 17 -18.83 1.14 9.88
C ILE A 17 -19.00 2.43 10.68
N ALA A 18 -19.92 2.41 11.65
CA ALA A 18 -20.22 3.57 12.50
C ALA A 18 -20.58 4.85 11.71
N GLY A 19 -21.25 4.71 10.56
CA GLY A 19 -21.62 5.83 9.68
C GLY A 19 -20.48 6.36 8.80
N TYR A 20 -19.31 5.71 8.81
CA TYR A 20 -18.19 6.03 7.92
C TYR A 20 -18.12 5.03 6.78
N ASN A 21 -18.11 5.54 5.55
CA ASN A 21 -17.88 4.72 4.37
C ASN A 21 -16.45 4.14 4.39
N ILE A 22 -16.34 2.82 4.27
CA ILE A 22 -15.06 2.10 4.23
C ILE A 22 -14.89 1.31 2.93
N ALA A 23 -15.55 1.76 1.86
CA ALA A 23 -15.38 1.19 0.54
C ALA A 23 -13.91 1.24 0.11
N PHE A 24 -13.47 0.20 -0.57
CA PHE A 24 -12.12 0.16 -1.11
C PHE A 24 -12.07 1.00 -2.39
N THR A 25 -11.24 2.04 -2.40
CA THR A 25 -11.16 3.02 -3.49
C THR A 25 -9.90 2.87 -4.34
N ASN A 26 -9.87 3.54 -5.48
CA ASN A 26 -8.66 3.68 -6.31
C ASN A 26 -7.45 4.25 -5.54
N SER A 27 -7.66 5.22 -4.64
CA SER A 27 -6.57 5.73 -3.79
C SER A 27 -6.11 4.71 -2.75
N ALA A 28 -7.05 3.95 -2.16
CA ALA A 28 -6.72 2.86 -1.23
C ALA A 28 -5.93 1.74 -1.92
N LEU A 29 -6.23 1.42 -3.18
CA LEU A 29 -5.44 0.49 -3.98
C LEU A 29 -3.98 0.91 -4.08
N TRP A 30 -3.71 2.19 -4.41
CA TRP A 30 -2.33 2.67 -4.50
C TRP A 30 -1.62 2.69 -3.14
N MET A 31 -2.33 2.99 -2.05
CA MET A 31 -1.78 2.88 -0.70
C MET A 31 -1.40 1.44 -0.34
N ALA A 32 -2.26 0.47 -0.69
CA ALA A 32 -1.97 -0.95 -0.48
C ALA A 32 -0.78 -1.43 -1.31
N ILE A 33 -0.70 -1.03 -2.58
CA ILE A 33 0.45 -1.31 -3.45
C ILE A 33 1.73 -0.74 -2.84
N ALA A 34 1.72 0.52 -2.41
CA ALA A 34 2.88 1.16 -1.78
C ALA A 34 3.31 0.41 -0.51
N ALA A 35 2.36 -0.01 0.34
CA ALA A 35 2.65 -0.79 1.54
C ALA A 35 3.31 -2.14 1.21
N ILE A 36 2.80 -2.87 0.20
CA ILE A 36 3.37 -4.15 -0.25
C ILE A 36 4.79 -3.93 -0.80
N VAL A 37 4.99 -2.91 -1.63
CA VAL A 37 6.31 -2.59 -2.20
C VAL A 37 7.31 -2.27 -1.10
N LEU A 38 6.93 -1.43 -0.12
CA LEU A 38 7.78 -1.12 1.03
C LEU A 38 8.08 -2.36 1.87
N TRP A 39 7.08 -3.21 2.12
CA TRP A 39 7.27 -4.44 2.86
C TRP A 39 8.26 -5.38 2.19
N VAL A 40 8.12 -5.62 0.87
CA VAL A 40 9.07 -6.43 0.09
C VAL A 40 10.46 -5.79 0.07
N PHE A 41 10.53 -4.48 -0.12
CA PHE A 41 11.79 -3.75 -0.15
C PHE A 41 12.58 -3.95 1.15
N VAL A 42 11.95 -3.69 2.30
CA VAL A 42 12.55 -3.87 3.62
C VAL A 42 12.91 -5.34 3.86
N ALA A 43 11.97 -6.26 3.62
CA ALA A 43 12.20 -7.70 3.81
C ALA A 43 13.41 -8.21 3.01
N GLY A 44 13.62 -7.69 1.80
CA GLY A 44 14.78 -8.03 0.96
C GLY A 44 16.13 -7.59 1.54
N GLY A 45 16.16 -6.52 2.34
CA GLY A 45 17.37 -5.97 2.98
C GLY A 45 17.71 -6.58 4.35
N MET A 46 16.76 -7.24 5.01
CA MET A 46 16.88 -7.75 6.39
C MET A 46 17.82 -8.97 6.57
N LYS A 47 18.78 -9.19 5.68
CA LYS A 47 19.75 -10.30 5.78
C LYS A 47 20.80 -10.02 6.87
N ARG A 48 21.35 -11.08 7.46
CA ARG A 48 22.39 -10.99 8.50
C ARG A 48 23.77 -11.31 7.95
N GLU A 49 24.20 -10.55 6.95
CA GLU A 49 25.52 -10.70 6.33
C GLU A 49 26.52 -9.81 7.06
N LEU A 50 27.76 -10.29 7.25
CA LEU A 50 28.82 -9.53 7.93
C LEU A 50 29.22 -8.29 7.13
N VAL A 51 29.22 -8.40 5.79
CA VAL A 51 29.43 -7.30 4.87
C VAL A 51 28.13 -7.10 4.09
N PRO A 52 27.45 -5.95 4.24
CA PRO A 52 26.15 -5.73 3.60
C PRO A 52 26.21 -5.72 2.07
N GLY A 53 25.30 -6.44 1.43
CA GLY A 53 25.09 -6.38 -0.02
C GLY A 53 24.42 -5.07 -0.48
N ARG A 54 24.39 -4.81 -1.79
CA ARG A 54 23.86 -3.56 -2.39
C ARG A 54 22.40 -3.26 -2.00
N TRP A 55 21.55 -4.29 -1.93
CA TRP A 55 20.15 -4.12 -1.53
C TRP A 55 20.01 -3.79 -0.05
N GLN A 56 20.83 -4.41 0.81
CA GLN A 56 20.84 -4.11 2.24
C GLN A 56 21.28 -2.69 2.52
N MET A 57 22.16 -2.14 1.69
CA MET A 57 22.58 -0.73 1.77
C MET A 57 21.52 0.25 1.25
N ALA A 58 20.54 -0.22 0.48
CA ALA A 58 19.47 0.61 -0.05
C ALA A 58 18.27 0.72 0.92
N VAL A 59 18.04 -0.33 1.71
CA VAL A 59 17.00 -0.41 2.76
C VAL A 59 17.40 0.40 3.97
#